data_AF-A0A350YH65-F1
#
_entry.id   AF-A0A350YH65-F1
#
_cell.length_a   1.000
_cell.length_b   1.000
_cell.length_c   1.000
_cell.angle_alpha   90.00
_cell.angle_beta   90.00
_cell.angle_gamma   90.00
#
_symmetry.space_group_name_H-M   'P 1'
#
loop_
_entity.id
_entity.type
_entity.pdbx_description
1 polymer ?
#
loop_
_entity_poly.entity_id
_entity_poly.type
_entity_poly.pdbx_seq_one_letter_code
_entity_poly.pdbx_strand_id
1 'polypeptide(L)'
;MLGDHGAFLLPPTHLKNAIPVFAASHDNQEQQAIMDELAAAPQTPLLILYDGDNQHTKHETLPPLAPWDRAKLIERRLDAAFGDHALRGTLTNPDKSVTLLAIKEAKPLAALLDRLATRPVLSGFVSLSAIECLLMIPRLAPKAAKGWACLLTTNRTSGPRAVITCDGRLIYSRLLSPLSKSAAQTAKAIMSEIKALHDYLARFGLTAETPLTLIALLPSPLHEALNDI
;
A
#
# COMPACT_ATOMS: atom_id res chain seq x y z
N MET A 1 8.27 5.00 2.13
CA MET A 1 7.29 4.89 1.04
C MET A 1 7.91 5.23 -0.29
N LEU A 2 8.34 4.23 -1.04
CA LEU A 2 8.63 4.27 -2.48
C LEU A 2 7.32 4.28 -3.28
N GLY A 3 7.25 5.05 -4.34
CA GLY A 3 6.19 5.02 -5.33
C GLY A 3 6.71 5.59 -6.65
N ASP A 4 5.83 5.69 -7.63
CA ASP A 4 6.24 6.01 -9.00
C ASP A 4 6.94 7.38 -9.10
N HIS A 5 6.62 8.32 -8.21
CA HIS A 5 7.26 9.64 -8.17
C HIS A 5 8.35 9.83 -7.11
N GLY A 6 8.66 8.83 -6.27
CA GLY A 6 9.76 8.96 -5.30
C GLY A 6 9.70 8.03 -4.09
N ALA A 7 10.58 8.22 -3.10
CA ALA A 7 10.78 7.34 -1.95
C ALA A 7 10.87 8.11 -0.64
N PHE A 8 10.27 7.57 0.42
CA PHE A 8 10.44 8.00 1.81
C PHE A 8 11.20 6.95 2.61
N LEU A 9 12.26 7.38 3.30
CA LEU A 9 12.90 6.58 4.35
C LEU A 9 12.41 7.03 5.71
N LEU A 10 12.19 6.08 6.61
CA LEU A 10 11.91 6.35 8.02
C LEU A 10 12.89 5.51 8.85
N PRO A 11 13.83 6.12 9.58
CA PRO A 11 14.67 5.37 10.50
C PRO A 11 13.80 4.81 11.66
N PRO A 12 13.86 3.50 11.93
CA PRO A 12 13.00 2.77 12.85
C PRO A 12 13.22 3.10 14.33
N THR A 13 14.35 3.69 14.73
CA THR A 13 14.66 3.89 16.14
C THR A 13 13.80 4.95 16.82
N HIS A 14 13.17 5.88 16.08
CA HIS A 14 12.21 6.83 16.65
C HIS A 14 11.14 7.19 15.63
N LEU A 15 10.02 6.47 15.57
CA LEU A 15 8.84 6.93 14.80
C LEU A 15 8.37 8.35 15.22
N LYS A 16 8.77 8.84 16.40
CA LYS A 16 8.55 10.22 16.83
C LYS A 16 9.44 11.26 16.15
N ASN A 17 10.64 10.88 15.66
CA ASN A 17 11.65 11.78 15.08
C ASN A 17 12.15 11.29 13.71
N ALA A 18 11.42 10.39 13.05
CA ALA A 18 11.80 9.92 11.73
C ALA A 18 11.76 11.12 10.77
N ILE A 19 12.91 11.47 10.17
CA ILE A 19 12.97 12.48 9.13
C ILE A 19 12.58 11.79 7.83
N PRO A 20 11.42 12.12 7.24
CA PRO A 20 11.02 11.54 5.96
C PRO A 20 11.93 12.13 4.87
N VAL A 21 12.93 11.38 4.42
CA VAL A 21 13.77 11.77 3.27
C VAL A 21 13.02 11.41 2.00
N PHE A 22 12.61 12.42 1.22
CA PHE A 22 12.02 12.21 -0.11
C PHE A 22 13.12 12.11 -1.18
N ALA A 23 13.09 11.06 -1.99
CA ALA A 23 13.95 10.89 -3.16
C ALA A 23 13.10 10.56 -4.38
N ALA A 24 13.00 11.43 -5.37
CA ALA A 24 12.37 11.15 -6.65
C ALA A 24 13.00 9.91 -7.31
N SER A 25 12.16 9.04 -7.89
CA SER A 25 12.54 7.69 -8.30
C SER A 25 13.49 7.63 -9.52
N HIS A 26 13.86 8.79 -10.08
CA HIS A 26 14.62 8.90 -11.33
C HIS A 26 16.01 9.53 -11.17
N ASP A 27 16.35 10.05 -9.99
CA ASP A 27 17.64 10.71 -9.78
C ASP A 27 18.64 9.78 -9.08
N ASN A 28 19.76 9.50 -9.75
CA ASN A 28 20.86 8.73 -9.19
C ASN A 28 21.45 9.40 -7.95
N GLN A 29 21.43 10.73 -7.86
CA GLN A 29 21.93 11.48 -6.70
C GLN A 29 21.07 11.23 -5.46
N GLU A 30 19.76 11.15 -5.61
CA GLU A 30 18.85 10.96 -4.48
C GLU A 30 18.81 9.49 -4.02
N GLN A 31 18.97 8.53 -4.94
CA GLN A 31 19.23 7.15 -4.57
C GLN A 31 20.55 7.00 -3.79
N GLN A 32 21.57 7.81 -4.10
CA GLN A 32 22.82 7.79 -3.33
C GLN A 32 22.61 8.34 -1.92
N ALA A 33 21.81 9.39 -1.74
CA ALA A 33 21.46 9.91 -0.41
C ALA A 33 20.77 8.85 0.47
N ILE A 34 19.86 8.04 -0.11
CA ILE A 34 19.27 6.88 0.57
C ILE A 34 20.36 5.91 1.06
N MET A 35 21.33 5.62 0.19
CA MET A 35 22.41 4.68 0.50
C MET A 35 23.38 5.22 1.55
N ASP A 36 23.62 6.53 1.56
CA ASP A 36 24.49 7.20 2.53
C ASP A 36 23.85 7.19 3.93
N GLU A 37 22.55 7.49 4.04
CA GLU A 37 21.79 7.39 5.29
C GLU A 37 21.79 5.96 5.85
N LEU A 38 21.56 4.96 4.99
CA LEU A 38 21.64 3.55 5.39
C LEU A 38 23.06 3.13 5.77
N ALA A 39 24.09 3.78 5.23
CA ALA A 39 25.48 3.52 5.59
C ALA A 39 25.85 4.08 6.96
N ALA A 40 25.27 5.20 7.36
CA ALA A 40 25.44 5.74 8.70
C ALA A 40 24.86 4.82 9.79
N ALA A 41 23.90 3.96 9.45
CA ALA A 41 23.20 3.11 10.41
C ALA A 41 22.99 1.65 9.92
N PRO A 42 24.06 0.85 9.78
CA PRO A 42 24.00 -0.45 9.08
C PRO A 42 23.17 -1.55 9.77
N GLN A 43 22.87 -1.40 11.06
CA GLN A 43 22.07 -2.37 11.84
C GLN A 43 20.57 -2.04 11.83
N THR A 44 20.17 -1.04 11.03
CA THR A 44 18.84 -0.48 11.06
C THR A 44 17.89 -1.28 10.17
N PRO A 45 16.79 -1.85 10.70
CA PRO A 45 15.83 -2.56 9.86
C PRO A 45 15.18 -1.59 8.86
N LEU A 46 15.08 -2.03 7.61
CA LEU A 46 14.56 -1.21 6.52
C LEU A 46 13.13 -1.64 6.18
N LEU A 47 12.18 -0.71 6.30
CA LEU A 47 10.82 -0.90 5.79
C LEU A 47 10.61 -0.05 4.53
N ILE A 48 10.36 -0.73 3.40
CA ILE A 48 10.00 -0.08 2.14
C ILE A 48 8.51 -0.25 1.92
N LEU A 49 7.74 0.84 2.05
CA LEU A 49 6.35 0.86 1.59
C LEU A 49 6.37 1.14 0.09
N TYR A 50 5.91 0.25 -0.77
CA TYR A 50 5.80 0.50 -2.20
C TYR A 50 4.38 0.92 -2.57
N ASP A 51 4.24 1.99 -3.34
CA ASP A 51 2.98 2.52 -3.83
C ASP A 51 3.04 2.77 -5.34
N GLY A 52 2.47 1.84 -6.10
CA GLY A 52 2.43 1.90 -7.55
C GLY A 52 1.18 1.23 -8.09
N ASP A 53 0.93 1.44 -9.38
CA ASP A 53 -0.26 0.94 -10.07
C ASP A 53 -0.19 -0.56 -10.41
N ASN A 54 1.03 -1.11 -10.52
CA ASN A 54 1.26 -2.49 -10.95
C ASN A 54 1.29 -3.50 -9.78
N GLN A 55 0.49 -3.23 -8.75
CA GLN A 55 0.40 -4.05 -7.55
C GLN A 55 -0.74 -5.06 -7.67
N HIS A 56 -0.41 -6.33 -7.52
CA HIS A 56 -1.36 -7.43 -7.56
C HIS A 56 -1.44 -8.09 -6.18
N THR A 57 -2.67 -8.36 -5.74
CA THR A 57 -2.91 -9.07 -4.50
C THR A 57 -3.93 -10.18 -4.72
N LYS A 58 -3.76 -11.29 -4.01
CA LYS A 58 -4.70 -12.42 -4.03
C LYS A 58 -4.83 -12.99 -2.63
N HIS A 59 -6.04 -13.01 -2.12
CA HIS A 59 -6.33 -13.60 -0.82
C HIS A 59 -6.59 -15.10 -0.96
N GLU A 60 -5.92 -15.92 -0.14
CA GLU A 60 -6.09 -17.37 -0.12
C GLU A 60 -6.22 -17.93 1.30
N THR A 61 -7.18 -18.82 1.50
CA THR A 61 -7.26 -19.65 2.69
C THR A 61 -6.44 -20.92 2.46
N LEU A 62 -5.47 -21.18 3.33
CA LEU A 62 -4.66 -22.39 3.28
C LEU A 62 -5.31 -23.50 4.10
N PRO A 63 -5.24 -24.78 3.66
CA PRO A 63 -5.64 -25.90 4.49
C PRO A 63 -4.76 -25.98 5.74
N PRO A 64 -5.22 -26.64 6.83
CA PRO A 64 -4.41 -26.88 8.01
C PRO A 64 -3.23 -27.78 7.62
N LEU A 65 -2.01 -27.23 7.73
CA LEU A 65 -0.76 -27.90 7.36
C LEU A 65 0.30 -27.65 8.43
N ALA A 66 1.29 -28.53 8.49
CA ALA A 66 2.50 -28.28 9.27
C ALA A 66 3.27 -27.07 8.70
N PRO A 67 4.07 -26.34 9.52
CA PRO A 67 4.72 -25.10 9.10
C PRO A 67 5.61 -25.23 7.85
N TRP A 68 6.35 -26.34 7.71
CA TRP A 68 7.22 -26.58 6.55
C TRP A 68 6.43 -26.84 5.25
N ASP A 69 5.31 -27.57 5.34
CA ASP A 69 4.43 -27.83 4.20
C ASP A 69 3.68 -26.57 3.77
N ARG A 70 3.36 -25.70 4.74
CA ARG A 70 2.76 -24.39 4.49
C ARG A 70 3.65 -23.51 3.63
N ALA A 71 4.96 -23.45 3.90
CA ALA A 71 5.90 -22.63 3.12
C ALA A 71 5.96 -23.08 1.65
N LYS A 72 6.10 -24.40 1.40
CA LYS A 72 6.09 -24.96 0.03
C LYS A 72 4.77 -24.74 -0.68
N LEU A 73 3.64 -24.85 0.04
CA LEU A 73 2.33 -24.56 -0.54
C LEU A 73 2.23 -23.08 -0.96
N ILE A 74 2.66 -22.16 -0.10
CA ILE A 74 2.68 -20.72 -0.39
C ILE A 74 3.50 -20.41 -1.63
N GLU A 75 4.71 -20.97 -1.73
CA GLU A 75 5.59 -20.80 -2.90
C GLU A 75 4.90 -21.26 -4.19
N ARG A 76 4.32 -22.46 -4.18
CA ARG A 76 3.55 -22.98 -5.32
C ARG A 76 2.35 -22.10 -5.68
N ARG A 77 1.68 -21.50 -4.69
CA ARG A 77 0.56 -20.59 -4.94
C ARG A 77 1.04 -19.26 -5.54
N LEU A 78 2.18 -18.74 -5.08
CA LEU A 78 2.81 -17.56 -5.66
C LEU A 78 3.23 -17.80 -7.10
N ASP A 79 3.85 -18.95 -7.40
CA ASP A 79 4.24 -19.30 -8.77
C ASP A 79 3.02 -19.43 -9.68
N ALA A 80 1.97 -20.10 -9.20
CA ALA A 80 0.74 -20.27 -9.98
C ALA A 80 -0.02 -18.95 -10.22
N ALA A 81 0.01 -18.02 -9.26
CA ALA A 81 -0.70 -16.75 -9.38
C ALA A 81 0.11 -15.67 -10.11
N PHE A 82 1.43 -15.65 -9.90
CA PHE A 82 2.30 -14.51 -10.21
C PHE A 82 3.65 -14.92 -10.80
N GLY A 83 3.78 -16.09 -11.43
CA GLY A 83 5.06 -16.63 -11.92
C GLY A 83 5.84 -15.71 -12.87
N ASP A 84 5.18 -14.77 -13.54
CA ASP A 84 5.76 -13.77 -14.45
C ASP A 84 6.07 -12.41 -13.78
N HIS A 85 5.84 -12.27 -12.48
CA HIS A 85 6.04 -11.00 -11.77
C HIS A 85 7.46 -10.86 -11.21
N ALA A 86 8.02 -9.66 -11.31
CA ALA A 86 9.39 -9.36 -10.88
C ALA A 86 9.61 -9.51 -9.37
N LEU A 87 8.63 -9.09 -8.57
CA LEU A 87 8.68 -9.19 -7.11
C LEU A 87 7.41 -9.87 -6.59
N ARG A 88 7.57 -10.77 -5.63
CA ARG A 88 6.50 -11.61 -5.08
C ARG A 88 6.70 -11.77 -3.59
N GLY A 89 5.61 -11.89 -2.85
CA GLY A 89 5.68 -12.07 -1.41
C GLY A 89 4.34 -12.46 -0.80
N THR A 90 4.34 -12.67 0.51
CA THR A 90 3.11 -13.00 1.25
C THR A 90 2.99 -12.24 2.54
N LEU A 91 1.76 -11.89 2.89
CA LEU A 91 1.38 -11.47 4.24
C LEU A 91 0.50 -12.56 4.88
N THR A 92 0.77 -12.90 6.14
CA THR A 92 -0.16 -13.71 6.94
C THR A 92 -1.17 -12.80 7.62
N ASN A 93 -2.45 -13.09 7.45
CA ASN A 93 -3.53 -12.30 8.04
C ASN A 93 -3.90 -12.83 9.44
N PRO A 94 -4.59 -12.02 10.27
CA PRO A 94 -5.03 -12.44 11.61
C PRO A 94 -5.91 -13.70 11.63
N ASP A 95 -6.71 -13.93 10.58
CA ASP A 95 -7.56 -15.12 10.41
C ASP A 95 -6.79 -16.34 9.89
N LYS A 96 -5.45 -16.29 9.88
CA LYS A 96 -4.51 -17.32 9.39
C LYS A 96 -4.57 -17.58 7.89
N SER A 97 -5.39 -16.85 7.14
CA SER A 97 -5.30 -16.80 5.68
C SER A 97 -4.00 -16.12 5.25
N VAL A 98 -3.69 -16.18 3.96
CA VAL A 98 -2.53 -15.49 3.38
C VAL A 98 -2.98 -14.55 2.28
N THR A 99 -2.36 -13.38 2.22
CA THR A 99 -2.47 -12.48 1.08
C THR A 99 -1.19 -12.63 0.27
N LEU A 100 -1.31 -13.18 -0.93
CA LEU A 100 -0.25 -13.27 -1.92
C LEU A 100 -0.11 -11.93 -2.62
N LEU A 101 1.13 -11.51 -2.86
CA LEU A 101 1.47 -10.16 -3.32
C LEU A 101 2.42 -10.26 -4.50
N ALA A 102 2.25 -9.39 -5.48
CA ALA A 102 3.20 -9.26 -6.56
C ALA A 102 3.25 -7.86 -7.16
N ILE A 103 4.40 -7.53 -7.76
CA ILE A 103 4.62 -6.32 -8.54
C ILE A 103 5.14 -6.77 -9.91
N LYS A 104 4.38 -6.45 -10.97
CA LYS A 104 4.74 -6.87 -12.33
C LYS A 104 5.94 -6.10 -12.86
N GLU A 105 5.86 -4.77 -12.80
CA GLU A 105 6.93 -3.88 -13.23
C GLU A 105 7.48 -3.14 -12.02
N ALA A 106 8.67 -3.56 -11.57
CA ALA A 106 9.27 -3.05 -10.36
C ALA A 106 10.57 -2.30 -10.62
N LYS A 107 10.86 -1.79 -11.84
CA LYS A 107 12.21 -1.29 -12.20
C LYS A 107 12.84 -0.34 -11.16
N PRO A 108 12.14 0.69 -10.64
CA PRO A 108 12.74 1.56 -9.61
C PRO A 108 13.00 0.84 -8.29
N LEU A 109 12.08 -0.05 -7.88
CA LEU A 109 12.22 -0.84 -6.66
C LEU A 109 13.30 -1.92 -6.81
N ALA A 110 13.38 -2.61 -7.94
CA ALA A 110 14.38 -3.60 -8.26
C ALA A 110 15.78 -2.97 -8.25
N ALA A 111 15.96 -1.82 -8.90
CA ALA A 111 17.25 -1.10 -8.87
C ALA A 111 17.67 -0.73 -7.44
N LEU A 112 16.72 -0.29 -6.60
CA LEU A 112 16.99 -0.03 -5.18
C LEU A 112 17.34 -1.32 -4.43
N LEU A 113 16.56 -2.40 -4.61
CA LEU A 113 16.80 -3.68 -3.96
C LEU A 113 18.14 -4.30 -4.37
N ASP A 114 18.54 -4.21 -5.64
CA ASP A 114 19.83 -4.67 -6.13
C ASP A 114 20.97 -3.91 -5.44
N ARG A 115 20.85 -2.58 -5.31
CA ARG A 115 21.80 -1.76 -4.55
C ARG A 115 21.85 -2.16 -3.08
N LEU A 116 20.71 -2.41 -2.45
CA LEU A 116 20.63 -2.85 -1.05
C LEU A 116 21.22 -4.26 -0.84
N ALA A 117 21.06 -5.16 -1.80
CA ALA A 117 21.55 -6.54 -1.74
C ALA A 117 23.09 -6.63 -1.67
N THR A 118 23.81 -5.59 -2.14
CA THR A 118 25.27 -5.51 -2.00
C THR A 118 25.76 -5.31 -0.57
N ARG A 119 24.86 -5.12 0.41
CA ARG A 119 25.20 -4.78 1.79
C ARG A 119 25.05 -5.97 2.74
N PRO A 120 26.04 -6.25 3.60
CA PRO A 120 26.08 -7.46 4.43
C PRO A 120 25.10 -7.50 5.62
N VAL A 121 24.32 -6.44 5.91
CA VAL A 121 23.60 -6.31 7.21
C VAL A 121 22.16 -5.80 7.09
N LEU A 122 21.50 -5.91 5.93
CA LEU A 122 20.11 -5.47 5.83
C LEU A 122 19.12 -6.62 6.03
N SER A 123 18.42 -6.60 7.17
CA SER A 123 17.12 -7.28 7.33
C SER A 123 16.03 -6.31 6.87
N GLY A 124 15.64 -6.41 5.61
CA GLY A 124 14.62 -5.56 4.99
C GLY A 124 13.25 -6.23 4.90
N PHE A 125 12.19 -5.43 5.03
CA PHE A 125 10.82 -5.83 4.70
C PHE A 125 10.27 -4.89 3.63
N VAL A 126 9.64 -5.47 2.60
CA VAL A 126 8.90 -4.72 1.59
C VAL A 126 7.41 -4.94 1.82
N SER A 127 6.66 -3.86 1.98
CA SER A 127 5.21 -3.87 2.12
C SER A 127 4.58 -3.04 1.01
N LEU A 128 3.42 -3.44 0.51
CA LEU A 128 2.64 -2.60 -0.41
C LEU A 128 1.78 -1.62 0.40
N SER A 129 1.67 -0.37 -0.05
CA SER A 129 0.93 0.69 0.67
C SER A 129 -0.52 0.29 0.93
N ALA A 130 -1.20 -0.34 -0.03
CA ALA A 130 -2.57 -0.82 0.16
C ALA A 130 -2.71 -1.86 1.30
N ILE A 131 -1.68 -2.69 1.53
CA ILE A 131 -1.69 -3.74 2.56
C ILE A 131 -1.44 -3.16 3.94
N GLU A 132 -0.47 -2.25 4.05
CA GLU A 132 -0.13 -1.58 5.31
C GLU A 132 -1.38 -0.88 5.89
N CYS A 133 -2.18 -0.28 5.01
CA CYS A 133 -3.44 0.35 5.37
C CYS A 133 -4.53 -0.61 5.89
N LEU A 134 -4.43 -1.93 5.67
CA LEU A 134 -5.43 -2.89 6.17
C LEU A 134 -5.52 -2.89 7.69
N LEU A 135 -4.40 -2.62 8.37
CA LEU A 135 -4.38 -2.50 9.82
C LEU A 135 -4.78 -1.10 10.31
N MET A 136 -4.80 -0.09 9.43
CA MET A 136 -5.21 1.27 9.77
C MET A 136 -6.72 1.38 9.89
N ILE A 137 -7.49 0.76 8.98
CA ILE A 137 -8.95 0.79 8.99
C ILE A 137 -9.54 0.35 10.34
N PRO A 138 -9.21 -0.82 10.91
CA PRO A 138 -9.76 -1.24 12.20
C PRO A 138 -9.26 -0.37 13.37
N ARG A 139 -8.16 0.38 13.22
CA ARG A 139 -7.68 1.32 14.24
C ARG A 139 -8.40 2.66 14.19
N LEU A 140 -8.64 3.18 12.99
CA LEU A 140 -9.25 4.50 12.76
C LEU A 140 -10.78 4.43 12.82
N ALA A 141 -11.37 3.36 12.31
CA ALA A 141 -12.81 3.14 12.29
C ALA A 141 -13.13 1.67 12.59
N PRO A 142 -13.08 1.24 13.87
CA PRO A 142 -13.30 -0.16 14.25
C PRO A 142 -14.63 -0.76 13.76
N LYS A 143 -15.68 0.07 13.66
CA LYS A 143 -16.99 -0.36 13.15
C LYS A 143 -16.97 -0.65 11.65
N ALA A 144 -16.13 0.07 10.89
CA ALA A 144 -15.98 -0.10 9.45
C ALA A 144 -15.19 -1.39 9.09
N ALA A 145 -14.53 -2.00 10.06
CA ALA A 145 -13.84 -3.28 9.85
C ALA A 145 -14.78 -4.47 9.62
N LYS A 146 -16.08 -4.32 9.93
CA LYS A 146 -17.14 -5.30 9.67
C LYS A 146 -18.12 -4.68 8.67
N GLY A 147 -18.03 -5.06 7.41
CA GLY A 147 -18.72 -4.42 6.29
C GLY A 147 -17.78 -3.70 5.32
N TRP A 148 -18.36 -2.91 4.42
CA TRP A 148 -17.64 -2.20 3.37
C TRP A 148 -17.03 -0.90 3.88
N ALA A 149 -15.73 -0.72 3.64
CA ALA A 149 -15.02 0.50 3.98
C ALA A 149 -14.11 0.96 2.83
N CYS A 150 -14.05 2.27 2.63
CA CYS A 150 -13.13 2.95 1.74
C CYS A 150 -12.19 3.82 2.58
N LEU A 151 -10.92 3.47 2.65
CA LEU A 151 -9.88 4.37 3.15
C LEU A 151 -9.33 5.18 1.99
N LEU A 152 -9.48 6.50 2.07
CA LEU A 152 -8.90 7.45 1.14
C LEU A 152 -7.71 8.13 1.81
N THR A 153 -6.51 7.88 1.28
CA THR A 153 -5.27 8.53 1.75
C THR A 153 -4.65 9.36 0.64
N THR A 154 -3.88 10.38 0.99
CA THR A 154 -3.01 11.08 0.04
C THR A 154 -1.57 10.66 0.25
N ASN A 155 -1.02 9.95 -0.72
CA ASN A 155 0.35 9.51 -0.72
C ASN A 155 1.20 10.51 -1.51
N ARG A 156 2.27 11.02 -0.89
CA ARG A 156 3.09 12.08 -1.49
C ARG A 156 3.84 11.63 -2.76
N THR A 157 4.04 10.32 -2.96
CA THR A 157 4.79 9.74 -4.08
C THR A 157 3.93 9.31 -5.27
N SER A 158 2.61 9.41 -5.16
CA SER A 158 1.68 8.65 -6.03
C SER A 158 0.28 9.27 -6.07
N GLY A 159 0.03 10.30 -5.26
CA GLY A 159 -1.26 10.97 -5.20
C GLY A 159 -2.27 10.25 -4.31
N PRO A 160 -3.57 10.48 -4.53
CA PRO A 160 -4.62 9.93 -3.68
C PRO A 160 -4.82 8.47 -3.98
N ARG A 161 -4.99 7.65 -2.94
CA ARG A 161 -5.26 6.23 -3.06
C ARG A 161 -6.55 5.89 -2.36
N ALA A 162 -7.41 5.15 -3.06
CA ALA A 162 -8.55 4.48 -2.46
C ALA A 162 -8.16 3.04 -2.12
N VAL A 163 -8.41 2.62 -0.88
CA VAL A 163 -8.25 1.25 -0.40
C VAL A 163 -9.61 0.77 0.08
N ILE A 164 -10.20 -0.19 -0.63
CA ILE A 164 -11.51 -0.75 -0.37
C ILE A 164 -11.37 -2.08 0.34
N THR A 165 -12.05 -2.20 1.47
CA THR A 165 -12.14 -3.45 2.21
C THR A 165 -13.59 -3.87 2.43
N CYS A 166 -13.79 -5.17 2.60
CA CYS A 166 -15.04 -5.75 3.08
C CYS A 166 -14.69 -6.78 4.16
N ASP A 167 -15.26 -6.64 5.35
CA ASP A 167 -14.98 -7.49 6.51
C ASP A 167 -13.48 -7.62 6.82
N GLY A 168 -12.76 -6.50 6.73
CA GLY A 168 -11.33 -6.42 7.00
C GLY A 168 -10.44 -7.03 5.90
N ARG A 169 -11.02 -7.48 4.79
CA ARG A 169 -10.27 -8.03 3.65
C ARG A 169 -10.13 -6.99 2.55
N LEU A 170 -8.94 -6.86 1.98
CA LEU A 170 -8.70 -6.04 0.79
C LEU A 170 -9.54 -6.58 -0.37
N ILE A 171 -10.45 -5.76 -0.90
CA ILE A 171 -11.22 -6.07 -2.10
C ILE A 171 -10.58 -5.42 -3.31
N TYR A 172 -10.21 -4.15 -3.17
CA TYR A 172 -9.75 -3.34 -4.28
C TYR A 172 -8.89 -2.19 -3.77
N SER A 173 -7.87 -1.81 -4.53
CA SER A 173 -7.17 -0.55 -4.29
C SER A 173 -6.72 0.04 -5.62
N ARG A 174 -6.76 1.37 -5.73
CA ARG A 174 -6.30 2.10 -6.90
C ARG A 174 -5.78 3.47 -6.50
N LEU A 175 -4.87 3.99 -7.32
CA LEU A 175 -4.63 5.42 -7.36
C LEU A 175 -5.85 6.11 -8.00
N LEU A 176 -6.16 7.29 -7.48
CA LEU A 176 -7.14 8.20 -8.05
C LEU A 176 -6.41 9.27 -8.85
N SER A 177 -7.16 9.93 -9.72
CA SER A 177 -6.65 11.04 -10.52
C SER A 177 -5.95 12.10 -9.63
N PRO A 178 -4.84 12.70 -10.11
CA PRO A 178 -4.10 13.69 -9.33
C PRO A 178 -4.98 14.84 -8.83
N LEU A 179 -4.69 15.31 -7.62
CA LEU A 179 -5.44 16.41 -6.99
C LEU A 179 -5.25 17.71 -7.80
N SER A 180 -6.31 18.50 -7.94
CA SER A 180 -6.24 19.84 -8.52
C SER A 180 -5.52 20.81 -7.57
N LYS A 181 -5.05 21.95 -8.10
CA LYS A 181 -4.54 23.07 -7.28
C LYS A 181 -5.61 23.69 -6.37
N SER A 182 -6.89 23.47 -6.63
CA SER A 182 -8.00 23.93 -5.80
C SER A 182 -8.59 22.79 -4.97
N ALA A 183 -8.78 23.03 -3.66
CA ALA A 183 -9.41 22.07 -2.76
C ALA A 183 -10.85 21.73 -3.18
N ALA A 184 -11.64 22.72 -3.61
CA ALA A 184 -13.02 22.51 -4.04
C ALA A 184 -13.13 21.65 -5.31
N GLN A 185 -12.27 21.89 -6.31
CA GLN A 185 -12.23 21.06 -7.51
C GLN A 185 -11.78 19.63 -7.20
N THR A 186 -10.83 19.51 -6.28
CA THR A 186 -10.31 18.23 -5.81
C THR A 186 -11.37 17.42 -5.06
N ALA A 187 -12.13 18.06 -4.17
CA ALA A 187 -13.24 17.43 -3.46
C ALA A 187 -14.29 16.90 -4.44
N LYS A 188 -14.67 17.69 -5.45
CA LYS A 188 -15.59 17.25 -6.52
C LYS A 188 -15.05 16.05 -7.31
N ALA A 189 -13.76 16.06 -7.66
CA ALA A 189 -13.13 14.96 -8.37
C ALA A 189 -13.13 13.67 -7.54
N ILE A 190 -12.77 13.77 -6.25
CA ILE A 190 -12.81 12.65 -5.31
C ILE A 190 -14.23 12.10 -5.21
N MET A 191 -15.24 12.95 -5.03
CA MET A 191 -16.63 12.51 -4.93
C MET A 191 -17.12 11.82 -6.22
N SER A 192 -16.74 12.34 -7.39
CA SER A 192 -17.06 11.70 -8.67
C SER A 192 -16.39 10.33 -8.80
N GLU A 193 -15.13 10.20 -8.38
CA GLU A 193 -14.40 8.93 -8.40
C GLU A 193 -14.99 7.93 -7.41
N ILE A 194 -15.38 8.37 -6.21
CA ILE A 194 -16.05 7.51 -5.21
C ILE A 194 -17.39 7.00 -5.76
N LYS A 195 -18.17 7.86 -6.44
CA LYS A 195 -19.42 7.45 -7.08
C LYS A 195 -19.16 6.41 -8.18
N ALA A 196 -18.20 6.67 -9.07
CA ALA A 196 -17.83 5.70 -10.11
C ALA A 196 -17.31 4.38 -9.51
N LEU A 197 -16.60 4.47 -8.39
CA LEU A 197 -16.10 3.32 -7.66
C LEU A 197 -17.24 2.51 -7.02
N HIS A 198 -18.28 3.15 -6.49
CA HIS A 198 -19.46 2.46 -5.98
C HIS A 198 -20.10 1.58 -7.05
N ASP A 199 -20.29 2.11 -8.27
CA ASP A 199 -20.83 1.35 -9.41
C ASP A 199 -19.93 0.17 -9.80
N TYR A 200 -18.61 0.36 -9.72
CA TYR A 200 -17.64 -0.70 -9.97
C TYR A 200 -17.68 -1.79 -8.89
N LEU A 201 -17.84 -1.40 -7.62
CA LEU A 201 -17.89 -2.32 -6.48
C LEU A 201 -19.13 -3.23 -6.48
N ALA A 202 -20.18 -2.89 -7.23
CA ALA A 202 -21.33 -3.77 -7.41
C ALA A 202 -20.93 -5.16 -7.94
N ARG A 203 -19.87 -5.23 -8.76
CA ARG A 203 -19.31 -6.50 -9.27
C ARG A 203 -18.68 -7.37 -8.19
N PHE A 204 -18.33 -6.78 -7.06
CA PHE A 204 -17.74 -7.47 -5.90
C PHE A 204 -18.78 -7.72 -4.79
N GLY A 205 -20.05 -7.42 -5.05
CA GLY A 205 -21.16 -7.68 -4.12
C GLY A 205 -21.59 -6.49 -3.27
N LEU A 206 -21.12 -5.27 -3.55
CA LEU A 206 -21.69 -4.06 -2.93
C LEU A 206 -23.09 -3.80 -3.51
N THR A 207 -24.11 -3.72 -2.66
CA THR A 207 -25.49 -3.40 -3.08
C THR A 207 -25.84 -1.96 -2.74
N ALA A 208 -26.86 -1.40 -3.39
CA ALA A 208 -27.33 -0.03 -3.09
C ALA A 208 -27.81 0.16 -1.64
N GLU A 209 -28.21 -0.93 -0.98
CA GLU A 209 -28.65 -0.95 0.42
C GLU A 209 -27.50 -1.10 1.41
N THR A 210 -26.31 -1.49 0.93
CA THR A 210 -25.15 -1.73 1.78
C THR A 210 -24.33 -0.45 1.92
N PRO A 211 -24.16 0.09 3.14
CA PRO A 211 -23.39 1.32 3.32
C PRO A 211 -21.90 1.08 3.07
N LEU A 212 -21.30 1.95 2.24
CA LEU A 212 -19.85 2.08 2.12
C LEU A 212 -19.35 3.14 3.11
N THR A 213 -18.60 2.73 4.13
CA THR A 213 -18.03 3.68 5.10
C THR A 213 -16.79 4.34 4.53
N LEU A 214 -16.82 5.65 4.29
CA LEU A 214 -15.67 6.43 3.85
C LEU A 214 -14.84 6.93 5.04
N ILE A 215 -13.54 6.65 5.04
CA ILE A 215 -12.56 7.13 6.00
C ILE A 215 -11.54 7.94 5.21
N ALA A 216 -11.53 9.25 5.41
CA ALA A 216 -10.69 10.15 4.62
C ALA A 216 -9.56 10.72 5.47
N LEU A 217 -8.30 10.42 5.10
CA LEU A 217 -7.10 11.01 5.66
C LEU A 217 -6.55 12.03 4.66
N LEU A 218 -7.07 13.25 4.76
CA LEU A 218 -6.83 14.33 3.81
C LEU A 218 -6.30 15.59 4.51
N PRO A 219 -5.58 16.48 3.78
CA PRO A 219 -5.22 17.79 4.31
C PRO A 219 -6.45 18.63 4.70
N SER A 220 -6.35 19.45 5.75
CA SER A 220 -7.48 20.22 6.30
C SER A 220 -8.30 21.02 5.27
N PRO A 221 -7.69 21.74 4.30
CA PRO A 221 -8.47 22.48 3.30
C PRO A 221 -9.37 21.58 2.43
N LEU A 222 -8.95 20.33 2.22
CA LEU A 222 -9.71 19.36 1.43
C LEU A 222 -10.82 18.70 2.26
N HIS A 223 -10.59 18.52 3.56
CA HIS A 223 -11.61 18.06 4.49
C HIS A 223 -12.78 19.04 4.58
N GLU A 224 -12.50 20.34 4.70
CA GLU A 224 -13.54 21.39 4.68
C GLU A 224 -14.34 21.35 3.38
N ALA A 225 -13.66 21.34 2.24
CA ALA A 225 -14.29 21.30 0.94
C ALA A 225 -15.13 20.04 0.66
N LEU A 226 -14.86 18.92 1.33
CA LEU A 226 -15.68 17.70 1.22
C LEU A 226 -16.94 17.75 2.09
N ASN A 227 -16.92 18.47 3.21
CA ASN A 227 -18.11 18.64 4.06
C ASN A 227 -19.12 19.62 3.47
N ASP A 228 -18.69 20.47 2.53
CA ASP A 228 -19.54 21.44 1.83
C ASP A 228 -20.25 20.85 0.59
N ILE A 229 -20.03 19.56 0.26
CA ILE A 229 -20.62 18.85 -0.89
C ILE A 229 -21.69 17.88 -0.42
#